data_AF-A0A6S7I9J6-F1
#
_entry.id   AF-A0A6S7I9J6-F1
#
_cell.length_a   1.000
_cell.length_b   1.000
_cell.length_c   1.000
_cell.angle_alpha   90.00
_cell.angle_beta   90.00
_cell.angle_gamma   90.00
#
_symmetry.space_group_name_H-M   'P 1'
#
loop_
_entity.id
_entity.type
_entity.pdbx_description
1 polymer ?
#
loop_
_entity_poly.entity_id
_entity_poly.type
_entity_poly.pdbx_seq_one_letter_code
_entity_poly.pdbx_strand_id
1 'polypeptide(L)'
;MGQEQSSGHSSSKASDISPVGDIVVVKSGKTTTKDQQIVRDPDIVKLNNITTFSPLMKAPLNSNSATDFEITNRLYSRPARAMCARYETHLKLCAEAVAFDQDAITRRLKEIDNYSASVLRGVGERHKKLQGQMHFISTVEDVKRNIDRIEMTLQQIIPLMEKLNEMLPEQDRMEPFLKM
;
A
#
# COMPACT_ATOMS: atom_id res chain seq x y z
N MET A 1 30.71 -5.85 10.33
CA MET A 1 30.58 -7.12 9.60
C MET A 1 29.08 -7.37 9.46
N GLY A 2 28.42 -7.08 8.33
CA GLY A 2 28.60 -7.73 7.01
C GLY A 2 27.95 -9.12 7.07
N GLN A 3 26.92 -9.50 6.32
CA GLN A 3 26.53 -9.17 4.95
C GLN A 3 25.05 -9.48 4.70
N GLU A 4 24.46 -8.73 3.76
CA GLU A 4 23.32 -9.12 2.93
C GLU A 4 23.62 -10.33 2.03
N GLN A 5 22.57 -11.01 1.57
CA GLN A 5 22.29 -11.47 0.18
C GLN A 5 21.49 -12.78 0.22
N SER A 6 20.71 -13.21 -0.78
CA SER A 6 20.00 -12.63 -1.93
C SER A 6 19.50 -13.84 -2.74
N SER A 7 18.23 -13.79 -3.17
CA SER A 7 17.71 -14.22 -4.49
C SER A 7 18.01 -15.61 -5.11
N GLY A 8 16.92 -16.23 -5.58
CA GLY A 8 16.85 -16.95 -6.87
C GLY A 8 17.03 -18.48 -6.80
N HIS A 9 16.36 -19.32 -7.57
CA HIS A 9 15.45 -19.16 -8.71
C HIS A 9 14.65 -20.48 -8.87
N SER A 10 13.46 -20.35 -9.45
CA SER A 10 12.66 -21.33 -10.21
C SER A 10 13.22 -22.74 -10.49
N SER A 11 12.37 -23.77 -10.40
CA SER A 11 11.96 -24.51 -11.60
C SER A 11 10.70 -25.35 -11.36
N SER A 12 9.97 -25.54 -12.45
CA SER A 12 8.61 -26.08 -12.56
C SER A 12 8.57 -27.61 -12.75
N LYS A 13 7.33 -28.14 -12.70
CA LYS A 13 6.84 -29.46 -13.17
C LYS A 13 6.92 -30.55 -12.08
N ALA A 14 5.89 -31.37 -11.86
CA ALA A 14 5.05 -32.00 -12.86
C ALA A 14 3.58 -32.10 -12.43
N SER A 15 2.74 -32.10 -13.45
CA SER A 15 1.40 -32.66 -13.46
C SER A 15 1.37 -34.06 -12.86
N ASP A 16 0.45 -34.30 -11.94
CA ASP A 16 -0.18 -35.62 -11.87
C ASP A 16 -1.69 -35.44 -11.70
N ILE A 17 -2.39 -35.80 -12.77
CA ILE A 17 -3.83 -35.91 -12.81
C ILE A 17 -4.14 -37.25 -12.16
N SER A 18 -4.48 -37.23 -10.87
CA SER A 18 -4.95 -38.43 -10.19
C SER A 18 -6.39 -38.73 -10.61
N PRO A 19 -6.72 -40.01 -10.87
CA PRO A 19 -8.01 -40.40 -11.45
C PRO A 19 -9.15 -40.27 -10.44
N VAL A 20 -10.35 -40.10 -11.00
CA VAL A 20 -11.66 -40.11 -10.32
C VAL A 20 -11.77 -41.37 -9.46
N GLY A 21 -11.73 -41.22 -8.14
CA GLY A 21 -11.87 -42.36 -7.22
C GLY A 21 -11.47 -42.09 -5.77
N ASP A 22 -10.73 -41.03 -5.47
CA ASP A 22 -10.29 -40.77 -4.09
C ASP A 22 -11.25 -39.81 -3.36
N ILE A 23 -12.41 -40.32 -2.96
CA ILE A 23 -13.27 -39.63 -1.99
C ILE A 23 -12.59 -39.78 -0.64
N VAL A 24 -11.82 -38.77 -0.25
CA VAL A 24 -11.24 -38.66 1.09
C VAL A 24 -12.39 -38.47 2.08
N VAL A 25 -12.82 -39.56 2.70
CA VAL A 25 -13.76 -39.55 3.82
C VAL A 25 -13.05 -38.91 5.01
N VAL A 26 -13.36 -37.63 5.24
CA VAL A 26 -12.96 -36.91 6.45
C VAL A 26 -13.63 -37.63 7.62
N LYS A 27 -12.83 -38.18 8.54
CA LYS A 27 -13.28 -38.83 9.78
C LYS A 27 -14.46 -38.06 10.37
N SER A 28 -15.58 -38.73 10.62
CA SER A 28 -16.65 -38.19 11.46
C SER A 28 -16.03 -37.62 12.73
N GLY A 29 -16.23 -36.31 12.93
CA GLY A 29 -15.81 -35.63 14.14
C GLY A 29 -16.33 -36.40 15.34
N LYS A 30 -15.44 -36.74 16.28
CA LYS A 30 -15.83 -37.36 17.55
C LYS A 30 -16.90 -36.47 18.18
N THR A 31 -18.12 -36.98 18.32
CA THR A 31 -19.21 -36.39 19.07
C THR A 31 -18.81 -36.39 20.55
N THR A 32 -18.01 -35.42 20.94
CA THR A 32 -17.73 -35.15 22.33
C THR A 32 -17.70 -33.64 22.46
N THR A 33 -18.71 -33.14 23.17
CA THR A 33 -18.78 -31.80 23.76
C THR A 33 -18.84 -30.55 22.86
N LYS A 34 -19.06 -30.67 21.54
CA LYS A 34 -19.30 -29.51 20.64
C LYS A 34 -20.73 -29.30 20.13
N ASP A 35 -21.68 -30.19 20.40
CA ASP A 35 -23.06 -30.03 19.91
C ASP A 35 -23.79 -28.82 20.52
N GLN A 36 -23.40 -28.38 21.72
CA GLN A 36 -23.97 -27.17 22.33
C GLN A 36 -23.40 -25.86 21.74
N GLN A 37 -22.22 -25.89 21.11
CA GLN A 37 -21.61 -24.71 20.49
C GLN A 37 -22.00 -24.58 19.01
N ILE A 38 -22.23 -25.68 18.29
CA ILE A 38 -22.72 -25.66 16.90
C ILE A 38 -24.14 -25.08 16.83
N VAL A 39 -24.99 -25.37 17.83
CA VAL A 39 -26.36 -24.82 17.95
C VAL A 39 -26.38 -23.33 18.36
N ARG A 40 -25.22 -22.76 18.77
CA ARG A 40 -25.10 -21.34 19.17
C ARG A 40 -24.56 -20.41 18.10
N ASP A 41 -24.13 -20.95 16.96
CA ASP A 41 -23.70 -20.08 15.86
C ASP A 41 -24.92 -19.28 15.38
N PRO A 42 -24.89 -17.93 15.48
CA PRO A 42 -26.02 -17.09 15.12
C PRO A 42 -26.44 -17.26 13.65
N ASP A 43 -25.52 -17.67 12.78
CA ASP A 43 -25.82 -17.87 11.36
C ASP A 43 -26.47 -19.23 11.10
N ILE A 44 -26.14 -20.28 11.88
CA ILE A 44 -26.82 -21.59 11.83
C ILE A 44 -28.26 -21.47 12.37
N VAL A 45 -28.47 -20.68 13.43
CA VAL A 45 -29.81 -20.41 13.98
C VAL A 45 -30.68 -19.66 12.98
N LYS A 46 -30.13 -18.65 12.29
CA LYS A 46 -30.83 -17.95 11.21
C LYS A 46 -31.19 -18.90 10.06
N LEU A 47 -30.27 -19.80 9.69
CA LEU A 47 -30.50 -20.76 8.62
C LEU A 47 -31.62 -21.76 8.96
N ASN A 48 -31.69 -22.22 10.20
CA ASN A 48 -32.76 -23.11 10.68
C ASN A 48 -34.13 -22.42 10.78
N ASN A 49 -34.15 -21.09 10.94
CA ASN A 49 -35.39 -20.30 10.96
C ASN A 49 -35.94 -20.01 9.55
N ILE A 50 -35.20 -20.34 8.49
CA ILE A 50 -35.70 -20.20 7.12
C ILE A 50 -36.82 -21.23 6.93
N THR A 51 -37.99 -20.75 6.54
CA THR A 51 -39.11 -21.63 6.18
C THR A 51 -38.67 -22.58 5.09
N THR A 52 -38.66 -23.88 5.40
CA THR A 52 -38.33 -24.92 4.43
C THR A 52 -39.54 -25.16 3.53
N PHE A 53 -39.32 -25.14 2.23
CA PHE A 53 -40.33 -25.47 1.24
C PHE A 53 -40.05 -26.87 0.72
N SER A 54 -41.10 -27.67 0.54
CA SER A 54 -40.94 -28.93 -0.20
C SER A 54 -40.48 -28.61 -1.63
N PRO A 55 -39.52 -29.37 -2.18
CA PRO A 55 -39.09 -29.16 -3.55
C PRO A 55 -40.30 -29.28 -4.48
N LEU A 56 -40.40 -28.34 -5.42
CA LEU A 56 -41.51 -28.29 -6.38
C LEU A 56 -41.61 -29.59 -7.17
N MET A 57 -40.46 -30.19 -7.51
CA MET A 57 -40.34 -31.52 -8.12
C MET A 57 -39.91 -32.52 -7.04
N LYS A 58 -40.75 -33.53 -6.79
CA LYS A 58 -40.49 -34.57 -5.78
C LYS A 58 -39.71 -35.78 -6.34
N ALA A 59 -39.46 -35.81 -7.64
CA ALA A 59 -38.81 -36.90 -8.34
C ALA A 59 -37.45 -36.49 -8.90
N PRO A 60 -36.48 -37.42 -9.01
CA PRO A 60 -35.21 -37.16 -9.66
C PRO A 60 -35.41 -36.90 -11.17
N LEU A 61 -34.68 -35.92 -11.72
CA LEU A 61 -34.81 -35.42 -13.10
C LEU A 61 -34.65 -36.49 -14.20
N ASN A 62 -34.20 -37.70 -13.85
CA ASN A 62 -34.05 -38.84 -14.76
C ASN A 62 -35.23 -39.81 -14.73
N SER A 63 -36.23 -39.58 -13.88
CA SER A 63 -37.43 -40.41 -13.79
C SER A 63 -38.48 -39.85 -14.75
N ASN A 64 -38.78 -40.58 -15.82
CA ASN A 64 -39.86 -40.24 -16.75
C ASN A 64 -41.22 -40.60 -16.14
N SER A 65 -41.53 -40.07 -14.95
CA SER A 65 -42.83 -40.25 -14.31
C SER A 65 -43.82 -39.22 -14.87
N ALA A 66 -45.04 -39.65 -15.23
CA ALA A 66 -46.09 -38.79 -15.78
C ALA A 66 -46.45 -37.60 -14.86
N THR A 67 -46.11 -37.68 -13.58
CA THR A 67 -46.31 -36.64 -12.57
C THR A 67 -45.34 -35.45 -12.67
N ASP A 68 -44.16 -35.62 -13.28
CA ASP A 68 -43.22 -34.50 -13.47
C ASP A 68 -43.69 -33.52 -14.55
N PHE A 69 -44.35 -34.02 -15.60
CA PHE A 69 -44.84 -33.20 -16.70
C PHE A 69 -45.93 -32.20 -16.25
N GLU A 70 -46.79 -32.60 -15.30
CA GLU A 70 -47.82 -31.71 -14.74
C GLU A 70 -47.22 -30.58 -13.91
N ILE A 71 -46.13 -30.79 -13.18
CA ILE A 71 -45.49 -29.78 -12.33
C ILE A 71 -44.80 -28.72 -13.19
N THR A 72 -44.12 -29.13 -14.27
CA THR A 72 -43.57 -28.21 -15.27
C THR A 72 -44.65 -27.40 -16.00
N ASN A 73 -45.85 -27.97 -16.23
CA ASN A 73 -46.99 -27.22 -16.76
C ASN A 73 -47.65 -26.29 -15.72
N ARG A 74 -47.43 -26.50 -14.42
CA ARG A 74 -47.89 -25.62 -13.32
C ARG A 74 -46.95 -24.45 -13.03
N LEU A 75 -45.74 -24.46 -13.59
CA LEU A 75 -44.90 -23.26 -13.67
C LEU A 75 -45.56 -22.33 -14.69
N TYR A 76 -46.55 -21.56 -14.22
CA TYR A 76 -47.24 -20.57 -15.04
C TYR A 76 -46.19 -19.63 -15.64
N SER A 77 -45.99 -19.75 -16.96
CA SER A 77 -45.00 -18.99 -17.74
C SER A 77 -45.10 -17.48 -17.51
N ARG A 78 -46.31 -16.98 -17.25
CA ARG A 78 -46.61 -15.56 -17.05
C ARG A 78 -46.09 -15.01 -15.70
N PRO A 79 -46.40 -15.60 -14.53
CA PRO A 79 -45.73 -15.27 -13.26
C PRO A 79 -44.21 -15.43 -13.29
N ALA A 80 -43.69 -16.50 -13.89
CA ALA A 80 -42.24 -16.70 -13.99
C ALA A 80 -41.57 -15.57 -14.79
N ARG A 81 -42.15 -15.20 -15.94
CA ARG A 81 -41.68 -14.07 -16.75
C ARG A 81 -41.78 -12.73 -16.01
N ALA A 82 -42.86 -12.51 -15.24
CA ALA A 82 -43.01 -11.29 -14.45
C ALA A 82 -41.94 -11.19 -13.34
N MET A 83 -41.56 -12.31 -12.72
CA MET A 83 -40.45 -12.37 -11.78
C MET A 83 -39.12 -12.04 -12.45
N CYS A 84 -38.84 -12.62 -13.62
CA CYS A 84 -37.62 -12.30 -14.38
C CYS A 84 -37.55 -10.81 -14.74
N ALA A 85 -38.65 -10.21 -15.20
CA ALA A 85 -38.69 -8.79 -15.55
C ALA A 85 -38.45 -7.87 -14.34
N ARG A 86 -39.03 -8.22 -13.17
CA ARG A 86 -38.76 -7.49 -11.91
C ARG A 86 -37.30 -7.62 -11.48
N TYR A 87 -36.73 -8.82 -11.63
CA TYR A 87 -35.34 -9.08 -11.30
C TYR A 87 -34.38 -8.34 -12.22
N GLU A 88 -34.63 -8.34 -13.54
CA GLU A 88 -33.88 -7.56 -14.52
C GLU A 88 -33.89 -6.06 -14.17
N THR A 89 -35.07 -5.51 -13.85
CA THR A 89 -35.20 -4.11 -13.43
C THR A 89 -34.40 -3.83 -12.17
N HIS A 90 -34.46 -4.73 -11.18
CA HIS A 90 -33.70 -4.58 -9.94
C HIS A 90 -32.19 -4.61 -10.18
N LEU A 91 -31.70 -5.57 -10.98
CA LEU A 91 -30.29 -5.66 -11.36
C LEU A 91 -29.82 -4.41 -12.10
N LYS A 92 -30.66 -3.86 -12.99
CA LYS A 92 -30.35 -2.62 -13.69
C LYS A 92 -30.21 -1.44 -12.73
N LEU A 93 -31.13 -1.29 -11.79
CA LEU A 93 -31.05 -0.22 -10.76
C LEU A 93 -29.80 -0.37 -9.89
N CYS A 94 -29.45 -1.61 -9.50
CA CYS A 94 -28.22 -1.86 -8.76
C CYS A 94 -26.97 -1.51 -9.58
N ALA A 95 -26.95 -1.88 -10.87
CA ALA A 95 -25.83 -1.55 -11.74
C ALA A 95 -25.68 -0.04 -11.95
N GLU A 96 -26.79 0.69 -12.13
CA GLU A 96 -26.80 2.15 -12.26
C GLU A 96 -26.32 2.83 -10.98
N ALA A 97 -26.75 2.38 -9.79
CA ALA A 97 -26.29 2.91 -8.52
C ALA A 97 -24.78 2.70 -8.33
N VAL A 98 -24.28 1.49 -8.63
CA VAL A 98 -22.84 1.17 -8.55
C VAL A 98 -22.04 2.01 -9.54
N ALA A 99 -22.51 2.18 -10.78
CA ALA A 99 -21.83 2.99 -11.78
C ALA A 99 -21.75 4.46 -11.34
N PHE A 100 -22.84 5.00 -10.78
CA PHE A 100 -22.87 6.36 -10.25
C PHE A 100 -21.84 6.57 -9.13
N ASP A 101 -21.77 5.63 -8.18
CA ASP A 101 -20.79 5.69 -7.08
C ASP A 101 -19.35 5.56 -7.59
N GLN A 102 -19.10 4.66 -8.55
CA GLN A 102 -17.80 4.51 -9.19
C GLN A 102 -17.36 5.80 -9.91
N ASP A 103 -18.26 6.49 -10.59
CA ASP A 103 -17.98 7.77 -11.25
C ASP A 103 -17.69 8.89 -10.23
N ALA A 104 -18.38 8.89 -9.08
CA ALA A 104 -18.10 9.83 -7.99
C ALA A 104 -16.71 9.59 -7.38
N ILE A 105 -16.37 8.33 -7.09
CA ILE A 105 -15.05 7.95 -6.57
C ILE A 105 -13.95 8.31 -7.58
N THR A 106 -14.16 8.00 -8.86
CA THR A 106 -13.18 8.28 -9.93
C THR A 106 -12.88 9.78 -10.04
N ARG A 107 -13.91 10.64 -9.93
CA ARG A 107 -13.71 12.10 -9.91
C ARG A 107 -12.91 12.55 -8.70
N ARG A 108 -13.25 12.05 -7.51
CA ARG A 108 -12.54 12.39 -6.28
C ARG A 108 -11.08 11.92 -6.29
N LEU A 109 -10.80 10.76 -6.88
CA LEU A 109 -9.43 10.27 -7.04
C LEU A 109 -8.60 11.22 -7.89
N LYS A 110 -9.13 11.68 -9.04
CA LYS A 110 -8.46 12.67 -9.90
C LYS A 110 -8.18 13.99 -9.18
N GLU A 111 -9.11 14.45 -8.34
CA GLU A 111 -8.90 15.66 -7.53
C GLU A 111 -7.76 15.48 -6.52
N ILE A 112 -7.72 14.33 -5.82
CA ILE A 112 -6.66 13.99 -4.87
C ILE A 112 -5.31 13.87 -5.58
N ASP A 113 -5.26 13.23 -6.75
CA ASP A 113 -4.03 13.09 -7.53
C ASP A 113 -3.48 14.46 -7.96
N ASN A 114 -4.36 15.36 -8.43
CA ASN A 114 -3.99 16.73 -8.78
C ASN A 114 -3.46 17.51 -7.56
N TYR A 115 -4.10 17.36 -6.41
CA TYR A 115 -3.65 17.97 -5.16
C TYR A 115 -2.28 17.42 -4.72
N SER A 116 -2.12 16.09 -4.75
CA SER A 116 -0.86 15.40 -4.44
C SER A 116 0.28 15.88 -5.32
N ALA A 117 0.04 15.98 -6.64
CA ALA A 117 1.02 16.54 -7.58
C ALA A 117 1.38 17.99 -7.26
N SER A 118 0.42 18.81 -6.83
CA SER A 118 0.68 20.19 -6.39
C SER A 118 1.57 20.25 -5.14
N VAL A 119 1.26 19.42 -4.13
CA VAL A 119 2.06 19.33 -2.91
C VAL A 119 3.48 18.87 -3.24
N LEU A 120 3.63 17.84 -4.08
CA LEU A 120 4.93 17.33 -4.49
C LEU A 120 5.76 18.40 -5.21
N ARG A 121 5.15 19.17 -6.12
CA ARG A 121 5.81 20.32 -6.76
C ARG A 121 6.28 21.35 -5.71
N GLY A 122 5.41 21.73 -4.78
CA GLY A 122 5.75 22.68 -3.73
C GLY A 122 6.84 22.19 -2.76
N VAL A 123 6.91 20.88 -2.51
CA VAL A 123 8.01 20.26 -1.76
C VAL A 123 9.30 20.29 -2.59
N GLY A 124 9.23 19.94 -3.87
CA GLY A 124 10.38 19.94 -4.79
C GLY A 124 11.03 21.33 -4.92
N GLU A 125 10.23 22.38 -5.05
CA GLU A 125 10.72 23.77 -5.09
C GLU A 125 11.42 24.17 -3.79
N ARG A 126 10.85 23.82 -2.64
CA ARG A 126 11.48 24.06 -1.33
C ARG A 126 12.79 23.32 -1.19
N HIS A 127 12.83 22.06 -1.60
CA HIS A 127 14.05 21.26 -1.58
C HIS A 127 15.15 21.89 -2.45
N LYS A 128 14.82 22.35 -3.66
CA LYS A 128 15.77 23.03 -4.55
C LYS A 128 16.34 24.31 -3.92
N LYS A 129 15.50 25.10 -3.24
CA LYS A 129 15.95 26.30 -2.50
C LYS A 129 16.91 25.94 -1.37
N LEU A 130 16.58 24.90 -0.59
CA LEU A 130 17.43 24.42 0.51
C LEU A 130 18.78 23.89 -0.01
N GLN A 131 18.80 23.16 -1.13
CA GLN A 131 20.05 22.75 -1.77
C GLN A 131 20.93 23.94 -2.15
N GLY A 132 20.33 25.00 -2.73
CA GLY A 132 21.06 26.24 -3.03
C GLY A 132 21.67 26.89 -1.77
N GLN A 133 20.93 26.89 -0.67
CA GLN A 133 21.44 27.39 0.62
C GLN A 133 22.56 26.52 1.19
N MET A 134 22.49 25.19 1.06
CA MET A 134 23.58 24.29 1.46
C MET A 134 24.87 24.56 0.68
N HIS A 135 24.76 24.80 -0.64
CA HIS A 135 25.92 25.21 -1.43
C HIS A 135 26.53 26.52 -0.94
N PHE A 136 25.69 27.51 -0.63
CA PHE A 136 26.17 28.78 -0.05
C PHE A 136 26.89 28.57 1.29
N ILE A 137 26.33 27.77 2.20
CA ILE A 137 26.98 27.43 3.47
C ILE A 137 28.34 26.78 3.23
N SER A 138 28.43 25.82 2.30
CA SER A 138 29.71 25.19 1.94
C SER A 138 30.75 26.21 1.47
N THR A 139 30.34 27.20 0.66
CA THR A 139 31.27 28.27 0.24
C THR A 139 31.70 29.17 1.39
N VAL A 140 30.82 29.45 2.35
CA VAL A 140 31.16 30.23 3.55
C VAL A 140 32.15 29.46 4.42
N GLU A 141 31.98 28.14 4.56
CA GLU A 141 32.94 27.29 5.27
C GLU A 141 34.31 27.28 4.59
N ASP A 142 34.38 27.29 3.26
CA ASP A 142 35.64 27.42 2.53
C ASP A 142 36.34 28.76 2.81
N VAL A 143 35.57 29.86 2.80
CA VAL A 143 36.10 31.19 3.12
C VAL A 143 36.62 31.24 4.55
N LYS A 144 35.85 30.70 5.51
CA LYS A 144 36.30 30.57 6.90
C LYS A 144 37.63 29.82 6.99
N ARG A 145 37.72 28.64 6.36
CA ARG A 145 38.97 27.84 6.33
C ARG A 145 40.16 28.63 5.79
N ASN A 146 39.93 29.51 4.79
CA ASN A 146 40.98 30.36 4.26
C ASN A 146 41.39 31.48 5.23
N ILE A 147 40.43 32.09 5.93
CA ILE A 147 40.71 33.08 6.98
C ILE A 147 41.52 32.44 8.11
N ASP A 148 41.10 31.27 8.60
CA ASP A 148 41.82 30.56 9.66
C ASP A 148 43.29 30.28 9.25
N ARG A 149 43.53 29.92 7.98
CA ARG A 149 44.90 29.76 7.44
C ARG A 149 45.69 31.07 7.40
N ILE A 150 45.05 32.17 6.98
CA ILE A 150 45.70 33.49 6.96
C ILE A 150 46.07 33.91 8.37
N GLU A 151 45.16 33.74 9.34
CA GLU A 151 45.41 34.03 10.75
C GLU A 151 46.60 33.22 11.28
N MET A 152 46.64 31.91 11.04
CA MET A 152 47.79 31.07 11.42
C MET A 152 49.09 31.53 10.76
N THR A 153 49.06 31.94 9.50
CA THR A 153 50.25 32.43 8.77
C THR A 153 50.73 33.76 9.35
N LEU A 154 49.81 34.68 9.66
CA LEU A 154 50.14 35.96 10.30
C LEU A 154 50.74 35.74 11.69
N GLN A 155 50.16 34.85 12.49
CA GLN A 155 50.70 34.46 13.80
C GLN A 155 52.13 33.91 13.70
N GLN A 156 52.49 33.23 12.61
CA GLN A 156 53.86 32.76 12.36
C GLN A 156 54.82 33.88 11.92
N ILE A 157 54.32 34.88 11.18
CA ILE A 157 55.14 35.99 10.66
C ILE A 157 55.48 37.02 11.74
N ILE A 158 54.56 37.30 12.68
CA ILE A 158 54.76 38.26 13.78
C ILE A 158 56.10 38.06 14.51
N PRO A 159 56.43 36.87 15.06
CA PRO A 159 57.69 36.68 15.80
C PRO A 159 58.93 36.78 14.89
N LEU A 160 58.83 36.44 13.61
CA LEU A 160 59.93 36.63 12.65
C LEU A 160 60.20 38.11 12.41
N MET A 161 59.13 38.92 12.36
CA MET A 161 59.22 40.36 12.16
C MET A 161 59.72 41.08 13.41
N GLU A 162 59.27 40.67 14.60
CA GLU A 162 59.81 41.13 15.88
C GLU A 162 61.32 40.85 15.97
N LYS A 163 61.73 39.62 15.64
CA LYS A 163 63.16 39.25 15.61
C LYS A 163 63.96 40.09 14.61
N LEU A 164 63.42 40.35 13.42
CA LEU A 164 64.07 41.21 12.43
C LEU A 164 64.20 42.64 12.96
N ASN A 165 63.15 43.15 13.60
CA ASN A 165 63.13 44.49 14.18
C ASN A 165 64.16 44.66 15.31
N GLU A 166 64.38 43.63 16.13
CA GLU A 166 65.43 43.64 17.17
C GLU A 166 66.85 43.74 16.61
N MET A 167 67.08 43.25 15.38
CA MET A 167 68.37 43.31 14.70
C MET A 167 68.70 44.70 14.13
N LEU A 168 67.75 45.63 14.10
CA LEU A 168 67.99 47.01 13.65
C LEU A 168 68.65 47.87 14.75
N PRO A 169 69.46 48.88 14.37
CA PRO A 169 69.95 49.90 15.27
C PRO A 169 68.80 50.60 16.00
N GLU A 170 69.01 51.01 17.26
CA GLU A 170 67.93 51.54 18.12
C GLU A 170 67.15 52.72 17.53
N GLN A 171 67.80 53.51 16.68
CA GLN A 171 67.23 54.66 15.99
C GLN A 171 66.33 54.32 14.79
N ASP A 172 66.37 53.08 14.28
CA ASP A 172 65.56 52.60 13.15
C ASP A 172 64.55 51.51 13.57
N ARG A 173 64.41 51.21 14.86
CA ARG A 173 63.47 50.18 15.35
C ARG A 173 62.03 50.64 15.19
N MET A 174 61.20 49.76 14.64
CA MET A 174 59.74 49.95 14.55
C MET A 174 59.08 49.72 15.91
N GLU A 175 57.89 50.30 16.09
CA GLU A 175 57.04 50.03 17.25
C GLU A 175 56.63 48.54 17.28
N PRO A 176 56.54 47.93 18.47
CA PRO A 176 56.18 46.52 18.59
C PRO A 176 54.79 46.24 18.00
N PHE A 177 54.68 45.16 17.23
CA PHE A 177 53.43 44.77 16.60
C PHE A 177 52.43 44.32 17.67
N LEU A 178 51.26 44.97 17.73
CA LEU A 178 50.17 44.54 18.61
C LEU A 178 49.72 43.14 18.20
N LYS A 179 49.68 42.22 19.17
CA LYS A 179 49.12 40.87 18.99
C LYS A 179 47.62 41.01 18.72
N MET A 180 47.17 40.59 17.54
CA MET A 180 45.75 40.31 17.25
C MET A 180 45.31 39.03 17.95
#